data_AF-A0A3M1SHY9-F1
#
_entry.id   AF-A0A3M1SHY9-F1
#
_cell.length_a   1.000
_cell.length_b   1.000
_cell.length_c   1.000
_cell.angle_alpha   90.00
_cell.angle_beta   90.00
_cell.angle_gamma   90.00
#
_symmetry.space_group_name_H-M   'P 1'
#
loop_
_entity.id
_entity.type
_entity.pdbx_description
1 polymer ?
#
loop_
_entity_poly.entity_id
_entity_poly.type
_entity_poly.pdbx_seq_one_letter_code
_entity_poly.pdbx_strand_id
1 'polypeptide(L)'
;MKMRIFIITLTFSMLSIFSMSAHASYRDAFQREFIDKPWAGAPIVEEGVCIECHISSKMNPDYLKIPQEWKMSIHYKNRVSCHDCHGGDPSDAAVSCGTPHSGFVGTPKYKDVPNMCGKCHLGILERYQTSGHGRALKASGAGPNCVTCHGSHRIQKANIDIINEVRCTKCHTYQRAKAMKQALFLTEKKIGEIESTIDDLKRQGVDVSGPEKALFRTSASFRTVFHSVNVDLVKEKSSSTMSELSKIESDIVALIKELGFRRNFSAFLFILFVAFGVVYYMYSKE
;
A
#
# COMPACT_ATOMS: atom_id res chain seq x y z
N MET A 1 -67.19 33.35 39.43
CA MET A 1 -66.26 33.71 40.52
C MET A 1 -65.07 32.76 40.46
N LYS A 2 -63.90 33.32 40.14
CA LYS A 2 -62.57 32.69 39.97
C LYS A 2 -62.40 31.75 38.74
N MET A 3 -61.74 32.13 37.64
CA MET A 3 -60.30 32.46 37.46
C MET A 3 -59.48 31.15 37.51
N ARG A 4 -58.73 30.65 36.50
CA ARG A 4 -58.00 31.22 35.35
C ARG A 4 -57.82 30.12 34.27
N ILE A 5 -58.03 30.36 32.96
CA ILE A 5 -57.04 30.75 31.92
C ILE A 5 -55.89 29.71 31.79
N PHE A 6 -55.75 28.91 30.71
CA PHE A 6 -55.21 29.33 29.41
C PHE A 6 -55.62 28.42 28.24
N ILE A 7 -55.97 29.09 27.14
CA ILE A 7 -56.35 28.62 25.81
C ILE A 7 -55.15 28.90 24.88
N ILE A 8 -54.87 27.99 23.96
CA ILE A 8 -54.12 28.15 22.68
C ILE A 8 -52.67 28.64 22.78
N THR A 9 -51.70 27.80 22.36
CA THR A 9 -50.72 28.09 21.28
C THR A 9 -49.58 27.06 21.25
N LEU A 10 -49.01 26.85 20.05
CA LEU A 10 -47.73 26.18 19.73
C LEU A 10 -47.72 24.65 19.58
N THR A 11 -48.39 24.19 18.52
CA THR A 11 -47.72 23.32 17.55
C THR A 11 -46.58 24.12 16.89
N PHE A 12 -45.33 23.98 17.36
CA PHE A 12 -44.12 24.28 16.56
C PHE A 12 -42.85 23.68 17.20
N SER A 13 -42.14 22.88 16.41
CA SER A 13 -40.71 22.56 16.48
C SER A 13 -40.09 22.08 17.80
N MET A 14 -39.89 20.77 17.90
CA MET A 14 -38.53 20.27 18.10
C MET A 14 -38.29 19.10 17.14
N LEU A 15 -37.64 19.48 16.04
CA LEU A 15 -36.95 18.65 15.09
C LEU A 15 -36.20 17.49 15.77
N SER A 16 -36.26 16.34 15.09
CA SER A 16 -35.11 15.46 14.90
C SER A 16 -34.52 14.78 16.12
N ILE A 17 -35.01 13.58 16.44
CA ILE A 17 -34.11 12.44 16.67
C ILE A 17 -34.71 11.21 15.99
N PHE A 18 -34.67 11.21 14.65
CA PHE A 18 -34.45 9.95 13.94
C PHE A 18 -33.05 9.50 14.35
N SER A 19 -32.93 8.64 15.35
CA SER A 19 -31.71 7.89 15.58
C SER A 19 -31.60 6.82 14.49
N MET A 20 -31.42 7.26 13.25
CA MET A 20 -30.58 6.52 12.31
C MET A 20 -29.19 6.55 12.93
N SER A 21 -28.88 5.58 13.79
CA SER A 21 -27.49 5.22 14.03
C SER A 21 -26.94 4.79 12.70
N ALA A 22 -26.22 5.74 12.10
CA ALA A 22 -25.48 5.64 10.86
C ALA A 22 -24.83 4.27 10.78
N HIS A 23 -25.02 3.60 9.64
CA HIS A 23 -24.05 2.60 9.23
C HIS A 23 -22.72 3.35 9.17
N ALA A 24 -21.84 3.10 10.13
CA ALA A 24 -20.49 3.63 10.07
C ALA A 24 -19.94 3.23 8.70
N SER A 25 -19.52 4.21 7.90
CA SER A 25 -18.97 3.88 6.59
C SER A 25 -17.74 3.00 6.81
N TYR A 26 -17.40 2.15 5.84
CA TYR A 26 -16.16 1.38 5.86
C TYR A 26 -14.93 2.22 6.23
N ARG A 27 -14.96 3.52 5.91
CA ARG A 27 -13.94 4.51 6.22
C ARG A 27 -13.87 4.86 7.72
N ASP A 28 -15.01 4.94 8.40
CA ASP A 28 -15.08 5.25 9.83
C ASP A 28 -14.78 4.02 10.70
N ALA A 29 -15.01 2.82 10.17
CA ALA A 29 -14.51 1.57 10.75
C ALA A 29 -13.01 1.43 10.53
N PHE A 30 -12.50 1.70 9.32
CA PHE A 30 -11.06 1.64 9.00
C PHE A 30 -10.24 2.66 9.80
N GLN A 31 -10.72 3.89 9.93
CA GLN A 31 -10.04 4.93 10.68
C GLN A 31 -9.96 4.56 12.19
N ARG A 32 -11.06 4.05 12.78
CA ARG A 32 -11.07 3.60 14.17
C ARG A 32 -10.23 2.34 14.43
N GLU A 33 -10.14 1.44 13.46
CA GLU A 33 -9.42 0.18 13.61
C GLU A 33 -7.91 0.29 13.30
N PHE A 34 -7.51 1.20 12.40
CA PHE A 34 -6.13 1.25 11.86
C PHE A 34 -5.41 2.61 11.94
N ILE A 35 -6.11 3.72 12.18
CA ILE A 35 -5.51 5.07 12.19
C ILE A 35 -5.57 5.73 13.58
N ASP A 36 -6.71 5.63 14.26
CA ASP A 36 -6.94 6.35 15.53
C ASP A 36 -6.55 5.53 16.77
N LYS A 37 -6.42 4.19 16.63
CA LYS A 37 -5.59 3.39 17.52
C LYS A 37 -4.17 3.42 16.94
N PRO A 38 -3.21 4.12 17.56
CA PRO A 38 -1.82 3.94 17.16
C PRO A 38 -1.52 2.46 17.35
N TRP A 39 -0.81 1.83 16.41
CA TRP A 39 -0.26 0.51 16.69
C TRP A 39 0.51 0.65 18.03
N ALA A 40 0.06 -0.09 19.02
CA ALA A 40 0.13 0.33 20.42
C ALA A 40 1.57 0.61 20.86
N GLY A 41 1.92 1.88 21.14
CA GLY A 41 3.13 2.26 21.90
C GLY A 41 4.35 1.36 21.70
N ALA A 42 4.63 0.94 20.46
CA ALA A 42 5.42 -0.26 20.27
C ALA A 42 6.87 0.03 20.67
N PRO A 43 7.47 -0.81 21.52
CA PRO A 43 8.89 -0.74 21.78
C PRO A 43 9.67 -0.84 20.46
N ILE A 44 10.92 -0.42 20.55
CA ILE A 44 11.99 -0.42 19.55
C ILE A 44 11.95 -1.71 18.71
N VAL A 45 12.54 -1.72 17.51
CA VAL A 45 12.94 -2.97 16.86
C VAL A 45 13.96 -3.65 17.79
N GLU A 46 13.48 -4.35 18.81
CA GLU A 46 14.27 -5.22 19.64
C GLU A 46 14.42 -6.50 18.84
N GLU A 47 15.67 -6.90 18.61
CA GLU A 47 16.00 -8.16 18.00
C GLU A 47 15.50 -9.26 18.94
N GLY A 48 14.24 -9.66 18.76
CA GLY A 48 13.62 -10.70 19.57
C GLY A 48 14.36 -12.03 19.43
N VAL A 49 13.99 -12.99 20.28
CA VAL A 49 14.69 -14.27 20.42
C VAL A 49 14.92 -14.99 19.09
N CYS A 50 14.00 -14.83 18.13
CA CYS A 50 14.15 -15.37 16.78
C CYS A 50 15.48 -14.94 16.13
N ILE A 51 15.82 -13.66 16.20
CA ILE A 51 17.04 -13.12 15.59
C ILE A 51 18.26 -13.51 16.40
N GLU A 52 18.22 -13.37 17.73
CA GLU A 52 19.33 -13.73 18.63
C GLU A 52 19.81 -15.18 18.42
N CYS A 53 18.86 -16.12 18.34
CA CYS A 53 19.19 -17.51 18.04
C CYS A 53 19.70 -17.68 16.60
N HIS A 54 19.07 -17.02 15.61
CA HIS A 54 19.44 -17.20 14.20
C HIS A 54 20.74 -16.48 13.78
N ILE A 55 21.32 -15.62 14.62
CA ILE A 55 22.67 -15.07 14.42
C ILE A 55 23.73 -15.77 15.27
N SER A 56 23.31 -16.64 16.20
CA SER A 56 24.22 -17.38 17.07
C SER A 56 25.05 -18.39 16.27
N SER A 57 26.33 -18.48 16.62
CA SER A 57 27.26 -19.49 16.08
C SER A 57 26.83 -20.95 16.34
N LYS A 58 25.84 -21.16 17.22
CA LYS A 58 25.26 -22.48 17.52
C LYS A 58 24.14 -22.88 16.55
N MET A 59 23.63 -21.96 15.74
CA MET A 59 22.56 -22.24 14.79
C MET A 59 23.10 -23.00 13.57
N ASN A 60 22.22 -23.80 12.95
CA ASN A 60 22.55 -24.47 11.69
C ASN A 60 23.04 -23.44 10.65
N PRO A 61 24.21 -23.66 10.01
CA PRO A 61 24.76 -22.76 9.00
C PRO A 61 23.80 -22.33 7.89
N ASP A 62 22.89 -23.21 7.48
CA ASP A 62 21.90 -22.92 6.43
C ASP A 62 20.94 -21.78 6.79
N TYR A 63 20.75 -21.52 8.09
CA TYR A 63 19.83 -20.52 8.61
C TYR A 63 20.51 -19.22 9.03
N LEU A 64 21.84 -19.18 9.16
CA LEU A 64 22.59 -18.01 9.62
C LEU A 64 22.43 -16.79 8.70
N LYS A 65 22.20 -17.02 7.41
CA LYS A 65 21.99 -15.96 6.42
C LYS A 65 20.60 -15.34 6.44
N ILE A 66 19.62 -16.02 7.05
CA ILE A 66 18.20 -15.62 6.98
C ILE A 66 17.97 -14.23 7.60
N PRO A 67 18.49 -13.92 8.81
CA PRO A 67 18.31 -12.59 9.39
C PRO A 67 18.86 -11.47 8.50
N GLN A 68 20.04 -11.66 7.87
CA GLN A 68 20.60 -10.64 7.00
C GLN A 68 19.80 -10.50 5.69
N GLU A 69 19.34 -11.61 5.11
CA GLU A 69 18.44 -11.58 3.94
C GLU A 69 17.14 -10.86 4.24
N TRP A 70 16.53 -11.14 5.40
CA TRP A 70 15.31 -10.50 5.86
C TRP A 70 15.50 -9.00 6.10
N LYS A 71 16.60 -8.56 6.73
CA LYS A 71 16.93 -7.13 6.90
C LYS A 71 17.02 -6.37 5.58
N MET A 72 17.32 -7.05 4.47
CA MET A 72 17.33 -6.46 3.12
C MET A 72 15.97 -6.49 2.41
N SER A 73 14.92 -7.00 3.05
CA SER A 73 13.61 -7.18 2.43
C SER A 73 12.71 -5.96 2.54
N ILE A 74 11.70 -5.89 1.68
CA ILE A 74 10.61 -4.91 1.80
C ILE A 74 9.78 -5.15 3.07
N HIS A 75 9.70 -6.38 3.55
CA HIS A 75 8.99 -6.72 4.78
C HIS A 75 9.67 -6.12 6.02
N TYR A 76 11.00 -6.17 6.10
CA TYR A 76 11.75 -5.49 7.17
C TYR A 76 11.49 -3.97 7.16
N LYS A 77 11.55 -3.34 5.97
CA LYS A 77 11.25 -1.91 5.83
C LYS A 77 9.83 -1.54 6.28
N ASN A 78 8.89 -2.49 6.23
CA ASN A 78 7.51 -2.32 6.67
C ASN A 78 7.23 -2.97 8.03
N ARG A 79 8.26 -3.27 8.83
CA ARG A 79 8.15 -3.81 10.19
C ARG A 79 7.42 -5.16 10.30
N VAL A 80 7.46 -5.96 9.24
CA VAL A 80 6.99 -7.36 9.26
C VAL A 80 8.15 -8.24 9.72
N SER A 81 8.00 -8.84 10.89
CA SER A 81 8.99 -9.66 11.58
C SER A 81 8.82 -11.15 11.29
N CYS A 82 9.71 -11.97 11.84
CA CYS A 82 9.79 -13.41 11.60
C CYS A 82 8.48 -14.12 11.97
N HIS A 83 7.92 -13.77 13.13
CA HIS A 83 6.72 -14.40 13.68
C HIS A 83 5.44 -14.05 12.93
N ASP A 84 5.37 -12.90 12.26
CA ASP A 84 4.20 -12.54 11.43
C ASP A 84 3.97 -13.54 10.29
N CYS A 85 5.05 -14.10 9.77
CA CYS A 85 5.00 -15.20 8.81
C CYS A 85 4.97 -16.54 9.54
N HIS A 86 6.00 -16.83 10.33
CA HIS A 86 6.29 -18.17 10.83
C HIS A 86 5.56 -18.55 12.12
N GLY A 87 4.91 -17.62 12.82
CA GLY A 87 4.38 -17.84 14.18
C GLY A 87 5.48 -17.83 15.24
N GLY A 88 5.18 -18.34 16.44
CA GLY A 88 6.06 -18.26 17.60
C GLY A 88 5.94 -16.93 18.35
N ASP A 89 6.47 -16.91 19.57
CA ASP A 89 6.58 -15.69 20.37
C ASP A 89 7.99 -15.09 20.26
N PRO A 90 8.16 -13.86 19.75
CA PRO A 90 9.47 -13.21 19.66
C PRO A 90 10.06 -12.80 21.02
N SER A 91 9.28 -12.81 22.09
CA SER A 91 9.66 -12.32 23.43
C SER A 91 10.01 -13.43 24.43
N ASP A 92 9.66 -14.69 24.12
CA ASP A 92 9.88 -15.82 25.03
C ASP A 92 10.54 -17.01 24.32
N ALA A 93 11.82 -17.23 24.64
CA ALA A 93 12.63 -18.31 24.08
C ALA A 93 12.05 -19.71 24.30
N ALA A 94 11.28 -19.91 25.38
CA ALA A 94 10.66 -21.19 25.69
C ALA A 94 9.53 -21.54 24.71
N VAL A 95 8.93 -20.54 24.05
CA VAL A 95 7.85 -20.72 23.07
C VAL A 95 8.10 -20.03 21.73
N SER A 96 9.32 -19.52 21.49
CA SER A 96 9.72 -18.92 20.21
C SER A 96 9.79 -19.92 19.05
N CYS A 97 10.17 -21.18 19.34
CA CYS A 97 10.36 -22.21 18.32
C CYS A 97 9.96 -23.59 18.84
N GLY A 98 9.20 -24.35 18.04
CA GLY A 98 9.15 -25.81 18.15
C GLY A 98 8.42 -26.41 19.35
N THR A 99 7.80 -25.62 20.25
CA THR A 99 6.90 -26.19 21.26
C THR A 99 5.51 -26.43 20.67
N PRO A 100 4.76 -27.45 21.13
CA PRO A 100 3.40 -27.74 20.66
C PRO A 100 2.43 -26.54 20.73
N HIS A 101 2.71 -25.56 21.59
CA HIS A 101 1.88 -24.37 21.82
C HIS A 101 2.41 -23.09 21.15
N SER A 102 3.60 -23.13 20.51
CA SER A 102 4.22 -21.93 19.90
C SER A 102 3.52 -21.43 18.64
N GLY A 103 2.74 -22.28 17.96
CA GLY A 103 2.19 -21.94 16.64
C GLY A 103 3.26 -21.72 15.56
N PHE A 104 4.52 -22.04 15.84
CA PHE A 104 5.64 -21.86 14.92
C PHE A 104 5.62 -22.94 13.83
N VAL A 105 5.59 -22.52 12.55
CA VAL A 105 5.44 -23.42 11.41
C VAL A 105 6.77 -23.87 10.79
N GLY A 106 7.90 -23.33 11.26
CA GLY A 106 9.22 -23.64 10.71
C GLY A 106 9.34 -23.32 9.22
N THR A 107 9.97 -24.22 8.45
CA THR A 107 10.01 -24.11 6.99
C THR A 107 8.69 -24.61 6.40
N PRO A 108 7.84 -23.74 5.81
CA PRO A 108 6.57 -24.17 5.26
C PRO A 108 6.78 -25.13 4.10
N LYS A 109 5.86 -26.10 3.94
CA LYS A 109 5.88 -26.97 2.75
C LYS A 109 5.67 -26.11 1.51
N TYR A 110 6.32 -26.49 0.41
CA TYR A 110 6.31 -25.72 -0.83
C TYR A 110 4.89 -25.39 -1.35
N LYS A 111 3.95 -26.33 -1.21
CA LYS A 111 2.54 -26.14 -1.59
C LYS A 111 1.74 -25.20 -0.69
N ASP A 112 2.21 -24.98 0.54
CA ASP A 112 1.52 -24.18 1.56
C ASP A 112 2.03 -22.72 1.59
N VAL A 113 3.15 -22.45 0.91
CA VAL A 113 3.73 -21.10 0.74
C VAL A 113 2.72 -20.04 0.29
N PRO A 114 1.83 -20.29 -0.71
CA PRO A 114 0.85 -19.28 -1.10
C PRO A 114 -0.05 -18.82 0.05
N ASN A 115 -0.46 -19.74 0.93
CA ASN A 115 -1.31 -19.42 2.07
C ASN A 115 -0.57 -18.54 3.10
N MET A 116 0.75 -18.73 3.24
CA MET A 116 1.60 -17.89 4.08
C MET A 116 1.56 -16.43 3.62
N CYS A 117 1.82 -16.19 2.33
CA CYS A 117 1.78 -14.85 1.74
C CYS A 117 0.36 -14.27 1.76
N GLY A 118 -0.62 -15.15 1.56
CA GLY A 118 -2.04 -14.84 1.50
C GLY A 118 -2.64 -14.36 2.81
N LYS A 119 -2.00 -14.58 3.97
CA LYS A 119 -2.44 -14.02 5.26
C LYS A 119 -2.69 -12.51 5.18
N CYS A 120 -1.83 -11.80 4.44
CA CYS A 120 -1.96 -10.35 4.21
C CYS A 120 -2.29 -10.03 2.75
N HIS A 121 -1.80 -10.82 1.79
CA HIS A 121 -1.98 -10.57 0.35
C HIS A 121 -3.16 -11.33 -0.25
N LEU A 122 -4.35 -11.19 0.35
CA LEU A 122 -5.56 -11.96 -0.01
C LEU A 122 -5.95 -11.85 -1.49
N GLY A 123 -6.03 -10.62 -2.02
CA GLY A 123 -6.39 -10.41 -3.43
C GLY A 123 -5.35 -10.95 -4.43
N ILE A 124 -4.08 -11.07 -4.00
CA ILE A 124 -3.03 -11.72 -4.81
C ILE A 124 -3.21 -13.24 -4.74
N LEU A 125 -3.46 -13.79 -3.56
CA LEU A 125 -3.69 -15.22 -3.37
C LEU A 125 -4.85 -15.72 -4.24
N GLU A 126 -5.98 -15.02 -4.22
CA GLU A 126 -7.18 -15.38 -4.98
C GLU A 126 -6.90 -15.48 -6.49
N ARG A 127 -6.19 -14.48 -7.04
CA ARG A 127 -5.78 -14.49 -8.45
C ARG A 127 -4.76 -15.58 -8.75
N TYR A 128 -3.81 -15.81 -7.86
CA TYR A 128 -2.81 -16.87 -8.01
C TYR A 128 -3.46 -18.26 -8.01
N GLN A 129 -4.38 -18.54 -7.08
CA GLN A 129 -5.03 -19.86 -6.96
C GLN A 129 -5.84 -20.21 -8.21
N THR A 130 -6.47 -19.21 -8.83
CA THR A 130 -7.23 -19.36 -10.09
C THR A 130 -6.34 -19.29 -11.34
N SER A 131 -5.03 -19.10 -11.19
CA SER A 131 -4.08 -19.03 -12.30
C SER A 131 -3.64 -20.41 -12.80
N GLY A 132 -2.98 -20.45 -13.95
CA GLY A 132 -2.37 -21.69 -14.45
C GLY A 132 -1.30 -22.26 -13.50
N HIS A 133 -0.51 -21.38 -12.87
CA HIS A 133 0.52 -21.78 -11.89
C HIS A 133 -0.08 -22.32 -10.60
N GLY A 134 -1.12 -21.65 -10.06
CA GLY A 134 -1.80 -22.10 -8.85
C GLY A 134 -2.54 -23.42 -9.05
N ARG A 135 -3.21 -23.60 -10.20
CA ARG A 135 -3.82 -24.89 -10.55
C ARG A 135 -2.78 -26.00 -10.68
N ALA A 136 -1.63 -25.73 -11.32
CA ALA A 136 -0.55 -26.69 -11.44
C ALA A 136 0.02 -27.09 -10.07
N LEU A 137 0.23 -26.12 -9.16
CA LEU A 137 0.68 -26.39 -7.80
C LEU A 137 -0.35 -27.23 -7.03
N LYS A 138 -1.64 -26.91 -7.14
CA LYS A 138 -2.71 -27.67 -6.48
C LYS A 138 -2.80 -29.11 -6.98
N ALA A 139 -2.67 -29.32 -8.29
CA ALA A 139 -2.84 -30.64 -8.91
C ALA A 139 -1.61 -31.55 -8.71
N SER A 140 -0.40 -31.01 -8.85
CA SER A 140 0.84 -31.81 -8.89
C SER A 140 1.76 -31.59 -7.69
N GLY A 141 1.55 -30.56 -6.88
CA GLY A 141 2.49 -30.11 -5.85
C GLY A 141 3.76 -29.44 -6.40
N ALA A 142 3.93 -29.36 -7.73
CA ALA A 142 5.17 -28.94 -8.37
C ALA A 142 5.06 -27.64 -9.21
N GLY A 143 3.90 -26.99 -9.26
CA GLY A 143 3.75 -25.69 -9.93
C GLY A 143 4.54 -24.57 -9.23
N PRO A 144 4.95 -23.50 -9.94
CA PRO A 144 5.66 -22.39 -9.30
C PRO A 144 4.75 -21.66 -8.31
N ASN A 145 5.31 -21.25 -7.17
CA ASN A 145 4.62 -20.51 -6.12
C ASN A 145 5.20 -19.10 -5.94
N CYS A 146 4.80 -18.40 -4.88
CA CYS A 146 5.23 -17.03 -4.60
C CYS A 146 6.77 -16.90 -4.55
N VAL A 147 7.44 -17.82 -3.87
CA VAL A 147 8.90 -17.74 -3.65
C VAL A 147 9.70 -18.10 -4.91
N THR A 148 9.10 -18.78 -5.89
CA THR A 148 9.74 -19.04 -7.19
C THR A 148 10.14 -17.74 -7.89
N CYS A 149 9.30 -16.71 -7.78
CA CYS A 149 9.54 -15.40 -8.40
C CYS A 149 10.02 -14.36 -7.38
N HIS A 150 9.42 -14.28 -6.20
CA HIS A 150 9.69 -13.21 -5.24
C HIS A 150 10.82 -13.50 -4.25
N GLY A 151 11.30 -14.75 -4.19
CA GLY A 151 12.19 -15.21 -3.11
C GLY A 151 11.44 -15.38 -1.79
N SER A 152 12.15 -15.81 -0.74
CA SER A 152 11.58 -16.15 0.57
C SER A 152 11.91 -15.11 1.65
N HIS A 153 13.19 -14.91 1.97
CA HIS A 153 13.61 -13.99 3.05
C HIS A 153 14.12 -12.66 2.50
N ARG A 154 14.75 -12.64 1.32
CA ARG A 154 15.21 -11.40 0.64
C ARG A 154 14.15 -10.79 -0.30
N ILE A 155 12.87 -10.79 0.11
CA ILE A 155 11.76 -10.32 -0.75
C ILE A 155 11.94 -8.83 -1.06
N GLN A 156 12.00 -8.48 -2.34
CA GLN A 156 12.17 -7.10 -2.80
C GLN A 156 10.81 -6.47 -3.17
N LYS A 157 10.76 -5.14 -3.25
CA LYS A 157 9.62 -4.44 -3.85
C LYS A 157 9.42 -4.99 -5.27
N ALA A 158 8.20 -5.47 -5.56
CA ALA A 158 7.90 -6.03 -6.87
C ALA A 158 8.06 -4.97 -7.95
N ASN A 159 8.72 -5.33 -9.05
CA ASN A 159 8.88 -4.52 -10.25
C ASN A 159 8.74 -5.42 -11.49
N ILE A 160 8.62 -4.81 -12.66
CA ILE A 160 8.40 -5.53 -13.92
C ILE A 160 9.57 -6.45 -14.32
N ASP A 161 10.77 -6.26 -13.75
CA ASP A 161 11.96 -7.06 -14.07
C ASP A 161 11.96 -8.44 -13.41
N ILE A 162 11.00 -8.70 -12.50
CA ILE A 162 10.65 -10.05 -12.08
C ILE A 162 10.32 -10.96 -13.27
N ILE A 163 9.81 -10.38 -14.36
CA ILE A 163 9.46 -11.06 -15.61
C ILE A 163 10.67 -11.01 -16.54
N ASN A 164 11.50 -12.04 -16.46
CA ASN A 164 12.71 -12.16 -17.25
C ASN A 164 12.90 -13.59 -17.75
N GLU A 165 13.78 -13.73 -18.73
CA GLU A 165 14.06 -15.00 -19.38
C GLU A 165 14.55 -16.04 -18.36
N VAL A 166 15.55 -15.70 -17.55
CA VAL A 166 16.16 -16.58 -16.54
C VAL A 166 15.15 -17.22 -15.59
N ARG A 167 14.10 -16.50 -15.17
CA ARG A 167 13.09 -17.03 -14.24
C ARG A 167 12.03 -17.85 -14.95
N CYS A 168 11.54 -17.37 -16.09
CA CYS A 168 10.42 -17.99 -16.79
C CYS A 168 10.85 -19.26 -17.54
N THR A 169 12.09 -19.31 -18.05
CA THR A 169 12.62 -20.47 -18.79
C THR A 169 12.95 -21.68 -17.93
N LYS A 170 12.85 -21.55 -16.60
CA LYS A 170 12.99 -22.68 -15.68
C LYS A 170 11.96 -23.78 -15.91
N CYS A 171 10.81 -23.45 -16.49
CA CYS A 171 9.72 -24.41 -16.67
C CYS A 171 9.13 -24.41 -18.09
N HIS A 172 9.08 -23.27 -18.78
CA HIS A 172 8.46 -23.14 -20.09
C HIS A 172 9.15 -22.06 -20.94
N THR A 173 8.85 -21.98 -22.24
CA THR A 173 9.48 -20.96 -23.11
C THR A 173 9.17 -19.52 -22.67
N TYR A 174 10.07 -18.57 -22.97
CA TYR A 174 9.92 -17.18 -22.53
C TYR A 174 8.81 -16.41 -23.28
N GLN A 175 8.34 -16.90 -24.43
CA GLN A 175 7.46 -16.15 -25.34
C GLN A 175 6.20 -15.57 -24.67
N ARG A 176 5.47 -16.37 -23.89
CA ARG A 176 4.26 -15.91 -23.17
C ARG A 176 4.60 -14.88 -22.09
N ALA A 177 5.69 -15.08 -21.37
CA ALA A 177 6.14 -14.14 -20.34
C ALA A 177 6.64 -12.82 -20.96
N LYS A 178 7.27 -12.86 -22.13
CA LYS A 178 7.65 -11.67 -22.91
C LYS A 178 6.42 -10.87 -23.34
N ALA A 179 5.37 -11.53 -23.82
CA ALA A 179 4.11 -10.86 -24.17
C ALA A 179 3.46 -10.19 -22.95
N MET A 180 3.48 -10.86 -21.79
CA MET A 180 3.03 -10.29 -20.51
C MET A 180 3.88 -9.06 -20.12
N LYS A 181 5.21 -9.23 -20.16
CA LYS A 181 6.26 -8.21 -20.33
C LYS A 181 5.76 -6.89 -20.91
N GLN A 182 5.50 -7.00 -22.20
CA GLN A 182 5.17 -5.90 -23.09
C GLN A 182 3.80 -5.30 -22.76
N ALA A 183 2.82 -6.12 -22.38
CA ALA A 183 1.50 -5.65 -22.01
C ALA A 183 1.47 -4.78 -20.74
N LEU A 184 2.42 -5.00 -19.82
CA LEU A 184 2.56 -4.21 -18.58
C LEU A 184 3.41 -2.96 -18.77
N PHE A 185 4.37 -2.99 -19.69
CA PHE A 185 5.48 -2.04 -19.74
C PHE A 185 5.04 -0.58 -19.80
N LEU A 186 4.13 -0.23 -20.71
CA LEU A 186 3.69 1.16 -20.87
C LEU A 186 2.92 1.66 -19.64
N THR A 187 2.07 0.82 -19.05
CA THR A 187 1.31 1.15 -17.83
C THR A 187 2.25 1.38 -16.65
N GLU A 188 3.20 0.48 -16.42
CA GLU A 188 4.19 0.61 -15.34
C GLU A 188 5.09 1.83 -15.54
N LYS A 189 5.49 2.12 -16.78
CA LYS A 189 6.24 3.34 -17.10
C LYS A 189 5.46 4.58 -16.71
N LYS A 190 4.18 4.65 -17.10
CA LYS A 190 3.31 5.78 -16.77
C LYS A 190 3.09 5.93 -15.26
N ILE A 191 2.91 4.82 -14.54
CA ILE A 191 2.84 4.81 -13.07
C ILE A 191 4.11 5.43 -12.49
N GLY A 192 5.29 5.00 -12.95
CA GLY A 192 6.58 5.52 -12.47
C GLY A 192 6.78 7.02 -12.75
N GLU A 193 6.35 7.51 -13.91
CA GLU A 193 6.38 8.94 -14.26
C GLU A 193 5.49 9.78 -13.32
N ILE A 194 4.28 9.30 -13.02
CA ILE A 194 3.37 9.97 -12.07
C ILE A 194 3.93 9.88 -10.64
N GLU A 195 4.45 8.72 -10.21
CA GLU A 195 5.10 8.55 -8.90
C GLU A 195 6.23 9.58 -8.72
N SER A 196 7.11 9.73 -9.71
CA SER A 196 8.20 10.72 -9.68
C SER A 196 7.67 12.16 -9.57
N THR A 197 6.63 12.48 -10.34
CA THR A 197 6.03 13.83 -10.32
C THR A 197 5.42 14.15 -8.95
N ILE A 198 4.72 13.19 -8.34
CA ILE A 198 4.15 13.32 -7.00
C ILE A 198 5.27 13.52 -5.97
N ASP A 199 6.35 12.74 -6.03
CA ASP A 199 7.48 12.86 -5.10
C ASP A 199 8.17 14.23 -5.21
N ASP A 200 8.34 14.77 -6.42
CA ASP A 200 8.93 16.09 -6.63
C ASP A 200 8.03 17.21 -6.09
N LEU A 201 6.70 17.07 -6.19
CA LEU A 201 5.75 18.01 -5.59
C LEU A 201 5.76 17.93 -4.06
N LYS A 202 5.86 16.73 -3.48
CA LYS A 202 5.98 16.55 -2.02
C LYS A 202 7.24 17.23 -1.48
N ARG A 203 8.36 17.13 -2.19
CA ARG A 203 9.62 17.81 -1.81
C ARG A 203 9.49 19.33 -1.84
N GLN A 204 8.59 19.87 -2.66
CA GLN A 204 8.26 21.29 -2.71
C GLN A 204 7.22 21.72 -1.65
N GLY A 205 6.77 20.79 -0.79
CA GLY A 205 5.78 21.07 0.25
C GLY A 205 4.34 21.16 -0.25
N VAL A 206 4.06 20.68 -1.47
CA VAL A 206 2.71 20.65 -2.04
C VAL A 206 1.92 19.48 -1.46
N ASP A 207 0.69 19.73 -1.01
CA ASP A 207 -0.23 18.65 -0.65
C ASP A 207 -0.73 17.92 -1.90
N VAL A 208 -0.26 16.69 -2.06
CA VAL A 208 -0.63 15.77 -3.14
C VAL A 208 -1.33 14.51 -2.62
N SER A 209 -1.85 14.55 -1.39
CA SER A 209 -2.46 13.40 -0.73
C SER A 209 -3.62 12.78 -1.52
N GLY A 210 -4.36 13.59 -2.29
CA GLY A 210 -5.42 13.13 -3.19
C GLY A 210 -4.89 12.28 -4.36
N PRO A 211 -4.10 12.86 -5.27
CA PRO A 211 -3.49 12.14 -6.38
C PRO A 211 -2.64 10.93 -5.95
N GLU A 212 -1.88 11.04 -4.85
CA GLU A 212 -1.07 9.94 -4.31
C GLU A 212 -1.92 8.73 -3.93
N LYS A 213 -3.02 8.96 -3.19
CA LYS A 213 -3.96 7.89 -2.82
C LYS A 213 -4.64 7.28 -4.04
N ALA A 214 -4.96 8.09 -5.05
CA ALA A 214 -5.57 7.60 -6.29
C ALA A 214 -4.58 6.71 -7.06
N LEU A 215 -3.34 7.17 -7.26
CA LEU A 215 -2.28 6.43 -7.93
C LEU A 215 -1.97 5.11 -7.21
N PHE A 216 -1.90 5.13 -5.87
CA PHE A 216 -1.68 3.93 -5.08
C PHE A 216 -2.78 2.89 -5.33
N ARG A 217 -4.06 3.27 -5.26
CA ARG A 217 -5.17 2.32 -5.50
C ARG A 217 -5.16 1.78 -6.94
N THR A 218 -4.99 2.65 -7.93
CA THR A 218 -4.98 2.27 -9.35
C THR A 218 -3.81 1.35 -9.67
N SER A 219 -2.59 1.69 -9.22
CA SER A 219 -1.40 0.86 -9.43
C SER A 219 -1.45 -0.46 -8.68
N ALA A 220 -1.92 -0.48 -7.43
CA ALA A 220 -2.09 -1.71 -6.66
C ALA A 220 -3.09 -2.66 -7.33
N SER A 221 -4.25 -2.14 -7.75
CA SER A 221 -5.27 -2.91 -8.47
C SER A 221 -4.70 -3.52 -9.75
N PHE A 222 -4.01 -2.72 -10.56
CA PHE A 222 -3.38 -3.17 -11.80
C PHE A 222 -2.32 -4.27 -11.57
N ARG A 223 -1.38 -4.04 -10.64
CA ARG A 223 -0.29 -4.98 -10.34
C ARG A 223 -0.80 -6.32 -9.80
N THR A 224 -1.98 -6.37 -9.16
CA THR A 224 -2.57 -7.65 -8.74
C THR A 224 -2.88 -8.57 -9.92
N VAL A 225 -3.28 -8.02 -11.08
CA VAL A 225 -3.76 -8.80 -12.24
C VAL A 225 -2.68 -9.73 -12.80
N PHE A 226 -1.41 -9.36 -12.69
CA PHE A 226 -0.29 -10.21 -13.12
C PHE A 226 -0.32 -11.62 -12.50
N HIS A 227 -0.81 -11.76 -11.26
CA HIS A 227 -0.88 -13.04 -10.56
C HIS A 227 -1.90 -14.02 -11.16
N SER A 228 -2.77 -13.57 -12.07
CA SER A 228 -3.61 -14.46 -12.89
C SER A 228 -2.83 -15.21 -13.98
N VAL A 229 -1.61 -14.75 -14.32
CA VAL A 229 -0.79 -15.17 -15.48
C VAL A 229 -1.59 -15.30 -16.80
N ASN A 230 -2.58 -14.42 -16.97
CA ASN A 230 -3.41 -14.32 -18.16
C ASN A 230 -3.04 -13.05 -18.95
N VAL A 231 -2.43 -13.24 -20.12
CA VAL A 231 -1.92 -12.14 -20.97
C VAL A 231 -3.05 -11.25 -21.46
N ASP A 232 -4.20 -11.84 -21.83
CA ASP A 232 -5.32 -11.09 -22.40
C ASP A 232 -6.01 -10.23 -21.34
N LEU A 233 -6.20 -10.80 -20.15
CA LEU A 233 -6.73 -10.04 -19.01
C LEU A 233 -5.82 -8.86 -18.63
N VAL A 234 -4.50 -9.04 -18.71
CA VAL A 234 -3.56 -7.96 -18.44
C VAL A 234 -3.63 -6.88 -19.51
N LYS A 235 -3.71 -7.24 -20.80
CA LYS A 235 -3.90 -6.28 -21.90
C LYS A 235 -5.19 -5.47 -21.73
N GLU A 236 -6.29 -6.16 -21.42
CA GLU A 236 -7.58 -5.53 -21.15
C GLU A 236 -7.49 -4.54 -19.97
N LYS A 237 -6.93 -4.99 -18.84
CA LYS A 237 -6.81 -4.13 -17.66
C LYS A 237 -5.86 -2.96 -17.90
N SER A 238 -4.78 -3.14 -18.66
CA SER A 238 -3.84 -2.07 -19.02
C SER A 238 -4.57 -0.89 -19.67
N SER A 239 -5.48 -1.13 -20.61
CA SER A 239 -6.24 -0.05 -21.27
C SER A 239 -7.12 0.74 -20.30
N SER A 240 -7.86 0.03 -19.42
CA SER A 240 -8.68 0.65 -18.38
C SER A 240 -7.83 1.45 -17.39
N THR A 241 -6.71 0.90 -16.94
CA THR A 241 -5.78 1.56 -16.02
C THR A 241 -5.14 2.80 -16.67
N MET A 242 -4.80 2.77 -17.96
CA MET A 242 -4.23 3.93 -18.64
C MET A 242 -5.17 5.15 -18.65
N SER A 243 -6.47 4.90 -18.79
CA SER A 243 -7.49 5.95 -18.71
C SER A 243 -7.56 6.55 -17.30
N GLU A 244 -7.50 5.72 -16.26
CA GLU A 244 -7.45 6.20 -14.86
C GLU A 244 -6.19 7.01 -14.58
N LEU A 245 -5.03 6.53 -15.03
CA LEU A 245 -3.75 7.23 -14.86
C LEU A 245 -3.74 8.60 -15.57
N SER A 246 -4.33 8.68 -16.76
CA SER A 246 -4.45 9.95 -17.49
C SER A 246 -5.30 10.98 -16.74
N LYS A 247 -6.34 10.54 -16.01
CA LYS A 247 -7.13 11.43 -15.15
C LYS A 247 -6.32 11.93 -13.97
N ILE A 248 -5.58 11.03 -13.30
CA ILE A 248 -4.72 11.39 -12.17
C ILE A 248 -3.65 12.40 -12.61
N GLU A 249 -3.05 12.19 -13.79
CA GLU A 249 -2.09 13.14 -14.35
C GLU A 249 -2.74 14.51 -14.64
N SER A 250 -3.96 14.53 -15.21
CA SER A 250 -4.70 15.77 -15.43
C SER A 250 -4.99 16.51 -14.12
N ASP A 251 -5.35 15.80 -13.05
CA ASP A 251 -5.59 16.39 -11.73
C ASP A 251 -4.31 17.01 -11.17
N ILE A 252 -3.16 16.35 -11.34
CA ILE A 252 -1.85 16.88 -10.95
C ILE A 252 -1.49 18.14 -11.75
N VAL A 253 -1.71 18.13 -13.07
CA VAL A 253 -1.45 19.30 -13.92
C VAL A 253 -2.34 20.49 -13.51
N ALA A 254 -3.60 20.24 -13.16
CA ALA A 254 -4.50 21.27 -12.66
C ALA A 254 -4.00 21.87 -11.33
N LEU A 255 -3.56 21.02 -10.40
CA LEU A 255 -2.94 21.46 -9.14
C LEU A 255 -1.70 22.34 -9.38
N ILE A 256 -0.81 21.92 -10.29
CA ILE A 256 0.40 22.69 -10.64
C ILE A 256 0.01 24.07 -11.20
N LYS A 257 -0.99 24.13 -12.09
CA LYS A 257 -1.48 25.38 -12.68
C LYS A 257 -2.06 26.31 -11.62
N GLU A 258 -2.85 25.77 -10.69
CA GLU A 258 -3.42 26.54 -9.58
C GLU A 258 -2.33 27.10 -8.66
N LEU A 259 -1.33 26.29 -8.31
CA LEU A 259 -0.19 26.74 -7.50
C LEU A 259 0.60 27.84 -8.20
N GLY A 260 0.84 27.70 -9.50
CA GLY A 260 1.50 28.73 -10.30
C GLY A 260 0.71 30.04 -10.32
N PHE A 261 -0.61 29.96 -10.49
CA PHE A 261 -1.49 31.13 -10.42
C PHE A 261 -1.46 31.80 -9.05
N ARG A 262 -1.61 31.03 -7.95
CA ARG A 262 -1.55 31.55 -6.57
C ARG A 262 -0.23 32.26 -6.29
N ARG A 263 0.89 31.67 -6.69
CA ARG A 263 2.23 32.28 -6.52
C ARG A 263 2.34 33.61 -7.26
N ASN A 264 1.92 33.65 -8.52
CA ASN A 264 2.00 34.87 -9.33
C ASN A 264 1.05 35.96 -8.80
N PHE A 265 -0.16 35.57 -8.37
CA PHE A 265 -1.13 36.49 -7.80
C PHE A 265 -0.68 37.05 -6.45
N SER A 266 -0.09 36.22 -5.58
CA SER A 266 0.51 36.67 -4.32
C SER A 266 1.68 37.63 -4.56
N ALA A 267 2.55 37.35 -5.54
CA ALA A 267 3.64 38.26 -5.91
C ALA A 267 3.11 39.61 -6.44
N PHE A 268 2.07 39.57 -7.27
CA PHE A 268 1.41 40.78 -7.76
C PHE A 268 0.81 41.61 -6.61
N LEU A 269 0.07 40.98 -5.69
CA LEU A 269 -0.49 41.68 -4.51
C LEU A 269 0.61 42.26 -3.62
N PHE A 270 1.70 41.54 -3.41
CA PHE A 270 2.83 42.05 -2.62
C PHE A 270 3.44 43.31 -3.26
N ILE A 271 3.70 43.28 -4.57
CA ILE A 271 4.21 44.44 -5.31
C ILE A 271 3.23 45.63 -5.23
N LEU A 272 1.93 45.36 -5.36
CA LEU A 272 0.88 46.37 -5.25
C LEU A 272 0.88 47.03 -3.86
N PHE A 273 0.94 46.26 -2.77
CA PHE A 273 1.00 46.79 -1.40
C PHE A 273 2.28 47.58 -1.14
N VAL A 274 3.43 47.12 -1.65
CA VAL A 274 4.69 47.87 -1.57
C VAL A 274 4.59 49.20 -2.31
N ALA A 275 4.02 49.21 -3.52
CA ALA A 275 3.81 50.43 -4.29
C ALA A 275 2.89 51.43 -3.57
N PHE A 276 1.76 50.95 -3.02
CA PHE A 276 0.89 51.79 -2.19
C PHE A 276 1.60 52.35 -0.96
N GLY A 277 2.41 51.53 -0.28
CA GLY A 277 3.21 51.96 0.87
C GLY A 277 4.22 53.05 0.52
N VAL A 278 4.88 52.94 -0.64
CA VAL A 278 5.82 53.97 -1.14
C VAL A 278 5.07 55.27 -1.44
N VAL A 279 3.94 55.21 -2.13
CA VAL A 279 3.12 56.39 -2.45
C VAL A 279 2.62 57.07 -1.18
N TYR A 280 2.13 56.30 -0.21
CA TYR A 280 1.70 56.82 1.09
C TYR A 280 2.86 57.47 1.87
N TYR A 281 4.04 56.85 1.89
CA TYR A 281 5.23 57.42 2.52
C TYR A 281 5.65 58.75 1.88
N MET A 282 5.60 58.83 0.54
CA MET A 282 5.89 60.08 -0.17
C MET A 282 4.89 61.19 0.20
N TYR A 283 3.59 60.89 0.23
CA TYR A 283 2.54 61.87 0.57
C TYR A 283 2.52 62.31 2.04
N SER A 284 3.02 61.48 2.97
CA SER A 284 3.07 61.80 4.40
C SER A 284 4.29 62.62 4.82
N LYS A 285 5.22 62.86 3.89
CA LYS A 285 6.41 63.70 4.10
C LYS A 285 6.29 65.11 3.52
N GLU A 286 5.24 65.39 2.77
CA GLU A 286 4.81 66.74 2.41
C GLU A 286 3.88 67.32 3.47
#